data_AF-A0A521EWJ2-F1
#
_entry.id   AF-A0A521EWJ2-F1
#
_cell.length_a   1.000
_cell.length_b   1.000
_cell.length_c   1.000
_cell.angle_alpha   90.00
_cell.angle_beta   90.00
_cell.angle_gamma   90.00
#
_symmetry.space_group_name_H-M   'P 1'
#
loop_
_entity.id
_entity.type
_entity.pdbx_description
1 polymer ?
#
loop_
_entity_poly.entity_id
_entity_poly.type
_entity_poly.pdbx_seq_one_letter_code
_entity_poly.pdbx_strand_id
1 'polypeptide(L)'
;MEAIDLQKLHLSFFSVINNLEMEYSFYFCLSSVQKGLDHIESIYDHFKLDQETLEFNFKLNSDLPDAIRQVILNTHQQIFFGAEALQNR
;
A
#
# COMPACT_ATOMS: atom_id res chain seq x y z
N MET A 1 9.27 -18.13 8.98
CA MET A 1 8.44 -17.08 9.61
C MET A 1 7.16 -17.74 10.11
N GLU A 2 6.78 -17.57 11.36
CA GLU A 2 5.54 -18.17 11.86
C GLU A 2 4.31 -17.41 11.33
N ALA A 3 3.16 -18.08 11.23
CA ALA A 3 1.92 -17.45 10.75
C ALA A 3 1.52 -16.20 11.56
N ILE A 4 1.83 -16.19 12.86
CA ILE A 4 1.58 -15.06 13.77
C ILE A 4 2.48 -13.86 13.42
N ASP A 5 3.72 -14.10 13.02
CA ASP A 5 4.62 -13.02 12.59
C ASP A 5 4.17 -12.44 11.26
N LEU A 6 3.69 -13.29 10.33
CA LEU A 6 3.22 -12.86 9.01
C LEU A 6 1.98 -11.98 9.12
N GLN A 7 1.05 -12.39 9.99
CA GLN A 7 -0.13 -11.59 10.29
C GLN A 7 0.22 -10.22 10.87
N LYS A 8 1.23 -10.13 11.75
CA LYS A 8 1.70 -8.85 12.29
C LYS A 8 2.26 -7.94 11.21
N LEU A 9 3.10 -8.45 10.31
CA LEU A 9 3.64 -7.66 9.20
C LEU A 9 2.52 -7.14 8.28
N HIS A 10 1.54 -7.98 7.93
CA HIS A 10 0.38 -7.54 7.17
C HIS A 10 -0.40 -6.42 7.88
N LEU A 11 -0.68 -6.58 9.17
CA LEU A 11 -1.37 -5.55 9.96
C LEU A 11 -0.58 -4.23 9.98
N SER A 12 0.75 -4.30 10.15
CA SER A 12 1.62 -3.12 10.10
C SER A 12 1.56 -2.43 8.74
N PHE A 13 1.65 -3.19 7.65
CA PHE A 13 1.56 -2.64 6.30
C PHE A 13 0.21 -1.95 6.06
N PHE A 14 -0.89 -2.64 6.31
CA PHE A 14 -2.23 -2.09 6.10
C PHE A 14 -2.57 -0.93 7.03
N SER A 15 -1.96 -0.85 8.22
CA SER A 15 -2.10 0.32 9.08
C SER A 15 -1.50 1.57 8.44
N VAL A 16 -0.35 1.47 7.77
CA VAL A 16 0.24 2.60 7.06
C VAL A 16 -0.61 2.99 5.85
N ILE A 17 -1.11 2.02 5.09
CA ILE A 17 -1.99 2.29 3.95
C ILE A 17 -3.27 3.00 4.40
N ASN A 18 -3.89 2.58 5.50
CA ASN A 18 -5.05 3.27 6.07
C ASN A 18 -4.77 4.73 6.46
N ASN A 19 -3.60 5.00 7.02
CA ASN A 19 -3.22 6.38 7.35
C ASN A 19 -3.06 7.23 6.09
N LEU A 20 -2.41 6.70 5.05
CA LEU A 20 -2.32 7.37 3.75
C LEU A 20 -3.72 7.59 3.15
N GLU A 21 -4.60 6.58 3.19
CA GLU A 21 -5.96 6.71 2.67
C GLU A 21 -6.69 7.88 3.34
N MET A 22 -6.58 8.01 4.66
CA MET A 22 -7.21 9.11 5.38
C MET A 22 -6.62 10.47 5.00
N GLU A 23 -5.30 10.58 4.92
CA GLU A 23 -4.58 11.81 4.54
C GLU A 23 -4.94 12.29 3.12
N TYR A 24 -5.17 11.34 2.21
CA TYR A 24 -5.40 11.61 0.78
C TYR A 24 -6.86 11.41 0.34
N SER A 25 -7.77 11.07 1.25
CA SER A 25 -9.19 10.76 0.96
C SER A 25 -9.90 11.84 0.13
N PHE A 26 -9.63 13.12 0.41
CA PHE A 26 -10.21 14.23 -0.34
C PHE A 26 -9.74 14.28 -1.80
N TYR A 27 -8.48 13.93 -2.07
CA TYR A 27 -7.94 13.85 -3.43
C TYR A 27 -8.66 12.79 -4.25
N PHE A 28 -8.89 11.60 -3.69
CA PHE A 28 -9.64 10.54 -4.37
C PHE A 28 -11.07 10.92 -4.66
N CYS A 29 -11.74 11.56 -3.71
CA CYS A 29 -13.09 12.06 -3.91
C CYS A 29 -13.15 13.05 -5.09
N LEU A 30 -12.23 14.02 -5.14
CA LEU A 30 -12.14 14.97 -6.25
C LEU A 30 -11.79 14.29 -7.58
N SER A 31 -10.82 13.38 -7.59
CA SER A 31 -10.42 12.63 -8.80
C SER A 31 -11.58 11.78 -9.34
N SER A 32 -12.29 11.07 -8.45
CA SER A 32 -13.46 10.26 -8.80
C SER A 32 -14.57 11.10 -9.42
N VAL A 33 -14.85 12.29 -8.86
CA VAL A 33 -15.81 13.25 -9.43
C VAL A 33 -15.34 13.77 -10.79
N GLN A 34 -14.06 14.13 -10.94
CA GLN A 34 -13.50 14.59 -12.22
C GLN A 34 -13.58 13.53 -13.31
N LYS A 35 -13.38 12.26 -12.95
CA LYS A 35 -13.47 11.10 -13.85
C LYS A 35 -14.89 10.60 -14.08
N GLY A 36 -15.87 11.06 -13.30
CA GLY A 36 -17.26 10.61 -13.37
C GLY A 36 -17.46 9.17 -12.91
N LEU A 37 -16.70 8.70 -11.91
CA LEU A 37 -16.83 7.36 -11.35
C LEU A 37 -17.99 7.29 -10.35
N ASP A 38 -18.71 6.17 -10.36
CA ASP A 38 -19.85 5.90 -9.46
C ASP A 38 -19.42 5.65 -7.99
N HIS A 39 -18.12 5.52 -7.73
CA HIS A 39 -17.56 5.28 -6.40
C HIS A 39 -16.29 6.12 -6.19
N ILE A 40 -15.96 6.36 -4.93
CA ILE A 40 -14.69 6.97 -4.54
C ILE A 40 -13.62 5.89 -4.64
N GLU A 41 -12.63 6.11 -5.51
CA GLU A 41 -11.46 5.24 -5.61
C GLU A 41 -10.70 5.21 -4.28
N SER A 42 -10.19 4.05 -3.91
CA SER A 42 -9.33 3.90 -2.73
C SER A 42 -7.90 3.55 -3.13
N ILE A 43 -6.90 3.85 -2.29
CA ILE A 43 -5.52 3.37 -2.48
C ILE A 43 -5.49 1.84 -2.70
N TYR A 44 -6.38 1.10 -2.04
CA TYR A 44 -6.52 -0.35 -2.20
C TYR A 44 -6.90 -0.79 -3.62
N ASP A 45 -7.53 0.08 -4.40
CA ASP A 45 -7.89 -0.22 -5.78
C ASP A 45 -6.71 -0.15 -6.74
N HIS A 46 -5.54 0.28 -6.29
CA HIS A 46 -4.42 0.57 -7.19
C HIS A 46 -3.27 -0.43 -7.11
N PHE A 47 -3.27 -1.33 -6.14
CA PHE A 47 -2.24 -2.34 -6.00
C PHE A 47 -2.80 -3.71 -5.61
N LYS A 48 -1.96 -4.73 -5.71
CA LYS A 48 -2.20 -6.06 -5.18
C LYS A 48 -0.98 -6.49 -4.35
N LEU A 49 -1.25 -7.06 -3.20
CA LEU A 49 -0.26 -7.74 -2.36
C LEU A 49 -0.70 -9.20 -2.24
N ASP A 50 0.13 -10.11 -2.74
CA ASP A 50 -0.04 -11.53 -2.48
C ASP A 50 0.38 -11.81 -1.03
N GLN A 51 -0.55 -12.35 -0.23
CA GLN A 51 -0.33 -12.55 1.21
C GLN A 51 0.53 -13.77 1.52
N GLU A 52 0.70 -14.70 0.57
CA GLU A 52 1.51 -15.91 0.74
C GLU A 52 2.93 -15.67 0.23
N THR A 53 3.08 -15.03 -0.93
CA THR A 53 4.39 -14.80 -1.57
C THR A 53 4.98 -13.43 -1.25
N LEU A 54 4.20 -12.52 -0.65
CA LEU A 54 4.55 -11.12 -0.40
C LEU A 54 4.85 -10.32 -1.67
N GLU A 55 4.47 -10.85 -2.84
CA GLU A 55 4.61 -10.16 -4.11
C GLU A 55 3.69 -8.94 -4.17
N PHE A 56 4.26 -7.79 -4.53
CA PHE A 56 3.56 -6.51 -4.58
C PHE A 56 3.62 -5.92 -5.98
N ASN A 57 2.46 -5.55 -6.52
CA ASN A 57 2.35 -4.95 -7.85
C ASN A 57 1.30 -3.84 -7.89
N PHE A 58 1.61 -2.73 -8.56
CA PHE A 58 0.59 -1.74 -8.92
C PHE A 58 -0.20 -2.19 -10.15
N LYS A 59 -1.46 -1.77 -10.23
CA LYS A 59 -2.24 -1.85 -11.47
C LYS A 59 -1.56 -1.00 -12.54
N LEU A 60 -1.51 -1.51 -13.77
CA LEU A 60 -0.86 -0.86 -14.91
C LEU A 60 -1.34 0.58 -15.15
N ASN A 61 -2.64 0.81 -14.98
CA ASN A 61 -3.28 2.11 -15.21
C ASN A 61 -3.62 2.83 -13.88
N SER A 62 -2.88 2.56 -12.81
CA SER A 62 -3.05 3.30 -11.55
C SER A 62 -2.64 4.76 -11.74
N ASP A 63 -3.55 5.66 -11.41
CA ASP A 63 -3.34 7.11 -11.37
C ASP A 63 -2.94 7.60 -9.97
N LEU A 64 -2.51 6.69 -9.08
CA LEU A 64 -1.94 7.10 -7.81
C LEU A 64 -0.78 8.08 -8.06
N PRO A 65 -0.74 9.22 -7.35
CA PRO A 65 0.39 10.12 -7.44
C PRO A 65 1.69 9.40 -7.11
N ASP A 66 2.76 9.70 -7.84
CA ASP A 66 4.07 9.03 -7.65
C ASP A 66 4.57 9.12 -6.20
N ALA A 67 4.31 10.24 -5.51
CA ALA A 67 4.65 10.39 -4.10
C ALA A 67 4.01 9.29 -3.24
N ILE A 68 2.73 8.98 -3.46
CA ILE A 68 2.00 7.92 -2.76
C ILE A 68 2.56 6.55 -3.14
N ARG A 69 2.78 6.32 -4.44
CA ARG A 69 3.35 5.07 -4.94
C ARG A 69 4.69 4.77 -4.29
N GLN A 70 5.55 5.77 -4.16
CA GLN A 70 6.85 5.64 -3.50
C GLN A 70 6.72 5.33 -2.02
N VAL A 71 5.81 5.98 -1.29
CA VAL A 71 5.59 5.66 0.13
C VAL A 71 5.12 4.21 0.30
N ILE A 72 4.18 3.75 -0.53
CA ILE A 72 3.68 2.37 -0.47
C ILE A 72 4.79 1.35 -0.76
N LEU A 73 5.60 1.58 -1.81
CA LEU A 73 6.75 0.72 -2.15
C LEU A 73 7.77 0.68 -1.02
N ASN A 74 8.15 1.83 -0.49
CA ASN A 74 9.11 1.90 0.60
C ASN A 74 8.58 1.20 1.86
N THR A 75 7.28 1.34 2.14
CA THR A 75 6.64 0.68 3.28
C THR A 75 6.64 -0.85 3.10
N HIS A 76 6.28 -1.34 1.91
CA HIS A 76 6.35 -2.76 1.57
C HIS A 76 7.78 -3.30 1.75
N GLN A 77 8.78 -2.61 1.18
CA GLN A 77 10.18 -2.98 1.32
C GLN A 77 10.64 -3.00 2.79
N GLN A 78 10.34 -1.96 3.57
CA GLN A 78 10.78 -1.86 4.96
C GLN A 78 10.13 -2.91 5.87
N ILE A 79 8.83 -3.17 5.70
CA ILE A 79 8.09 -4.08 6.58
C ILE A 79 8.41 -5.54 6.25
N PHE A 80 8.43 -5.91 4.96
CA PHE A 80 8.57 -7.32 4.57
C PHE A 80 10.01 -7.74 4.29
N PHE A 81 10.91 -6.81 3.97
CA PHE A 81 12.30 -7.11 3.61
C PHE A 81 13.35 -6.30 4.40
N GLY A 82 12.94 -5.24 5.10
CA GLY A 82 13.84 -4.36 5.86
C GLY A 82 14.44 -4.98 7.12
N ALA A 83 13.89 -6.12 7.60
CA ALA A 83 14.43 -6.83 8.75
C ALA A 83 15.75 -7.58 8.46
N GLU A 84 16.07 -7.88 7.20
CA GLU A 84 17.36 -8.51 6.84
C GLU A 84 18.55 -7.51 6.85
N ALA A 85 18.30 -6.20 6.94
CA ALA A 85 19.36 -5.19 6.98
C ALA A 85 19.87 -4.84 8.39
N LEU A 86 19.20 -5.30 9.46
CA LEU A 86 19.56 -5.00 10.86
C LEU A 86 20.29 -6.15 11.57
N GLN A 87 20.49 -7.30 10.94
CA GLN A 87 21.25 -8.43 11.50
C GLN A 87 22.70 -8.52 11.00
N ASN A 88 23.13 -7.63 10.09
CA ASN A 88 24.51 -7.55 9.60
C ASN A 88 25.16 -6.20 9.92
N ARG A 89 25.06 -5.74 11.18
CA ARG A 89 25.88 -4.66 11.73
C ARG A 89 26.45 -5.05 13.09
#